data_AF-A0AAU9GFE7-F1
#
_entry.id   AF-A0AAU9GFE7-F1
#
_cell.length_a   1.000
_cell.length_b   1.000
_cell.length_c   1.000
_cell.angle_alpha   90.00
_cell.angle_beta   90.00
_cell.angle_gamma   90.00
#
_symmetry.space_group_name_H-M   'P 1'
#
loop_
_entity.id
_entity.type
_entity.pdbx_description
1 polymer ?
#
loop_
_entity_poly.entity_id
_entity_poly.type
_entity_poly.pdbx_seq_one_letter_code
_entity_poly.pdbx_strand_id
1 'polypeptide(L)'
;MVRLWLYISVVLACAGHAYAYEAPEARVRVFYPKGFEVSIPDAEGISLFAFHGKVNEEFDGLEAGRWARDIPKAKRGRWTFRDRETVLNLGDTLYFWTYVMYNGLGYRQDDGAFVVSVYDNQRN
;
A
#
# COMPACT_ATOMS: atom_id res chain seq x y z
N MET A 1 -25.25 -20.87 -43.42
CA MET A 1 -25.57 -20.56 -42.01
C MET A 1 -24.49 -21.02 -41.01
N VAL A 2 -23.19 -20.86 -41.35
CA VAL A 2 -22.06 -21.25 -40.46
C VAL A 2 -21.14 -20.06 -40.16
N ARG A 3 -21.21 -18.99 -40.98
CA ARG A 3 -20.39 -17.77 -40.81
C ARG A 3 -20.82 -16.88 -39.64
N LEU A 4 -22.07 -16.96 -39.18
CA LEU A 4 -22.57 -16.13 -38.07
C LEU A 4 -22.11 -16.64 -36.69
N TRP A 5 -21.96 -17.97 -36.55
CA TRP A 5 -21.56 -18.61 -35.31
C TRP A 5 -20.06 -18.41 -34.98
N LEU A 6 -19.22 -18.26 -36.00
CA LEU A 6 -17.79 -17.95 -35.85
C LEU A 6 -17.52 -16.53 -35.31
N TYR A 7 -18.39 -15.56 -35.62
CA TYR A 7 -18.26 -14.20 -35.09
C TYR A 7 -18.61 -14.12 -33.60
N ILE A 8 -19.63 -14.86 -33.16
CA ILE A 8 -20.05 -14.91 -31.75
C ILE A 8 -18.95 -15.52 -30.88
N SER A 9 -18.24 -16.55 -31.35
CA SER A 9 -17.11 -17.14 -30.60
C SER A 9 -15.88 -16.23 -30.50
N VAL A 10 -15.63 -15.36 -31.48
CA VAL A 10 -14.50 -14.41 -31.45
C VAL A 10 -14.76 -13.25 -30.48
N VAL A 11 -16.01 -12.76 -30.39
CA VAL A 11 -16.37 -11.68 -29.46
C VAL A 11 -16.35 -12.14 -27.99
N LEU A 12 -16.74 -13.39 -27.71
CA LEU A 12 -16.69 -13.95 -26.35
C LEU A 12 -15.26 -14.26 -25.86
N ALA A 13 -14.30 -14.46 -26.76
CA ALA A 13 -12.89 -14.70 -26.38
C ALA A 13 -12.15 -13.42 -25.94
N CYS A 14 -12.65 -12.23 -26.28
CA CYS A 14 -12.05 -10.94 -25.90
C CYS A 14 -12.52 -10.42 -24.53
N ALA A 15 -13.48 -11.07 -23.86
CA ALA A 15 -13.91 -10.72 -22.51
C ALA A 15 -12.97 -11.28 -21.42
N GLY A 16 -11.68 -11.40 -21.73
CA GLY A 16 -10.64 -11.62 -20.72
C GLY A 16 -10.65 -10.42 -19.80
N HIS A 17 -11.02 -10.63 -18.54
CA HIS A 17 -11.07 -9.58 -17.54
C HIS A 17 -9.65 -9.05 -17.34
N ALA A 18 -9.32 -7.92 -17.98
CA ALA A 18 -8.12 -7.17 -17.65
C ALA A 18 -8.36 -6.57 -16.26
N TYR A 19 -7.96 -7.29 -15.20
CA TYR A 19 -7.90 -6.73 -13.87
C TYR A 19 -6.87 -5.59 -13.92
N ALA A 20 -7.36 -4.36 -13.77
CA ALA A 20 -6.48 -3.22 -13.58
C ALA A 20 -5.71 -3.41 -12.27
N TYR A 21 -4.45 -3.01 -12.25
CA TYR A 21 -3.66 -3.08 -11.04
C TYR A 21 -4.23 -2.12 -9.99
N GLU A 22 -4.27 -2.56 -8.74
CA GLU A 22 -4.62 -1.76 -7.58
C GLU A 22 -3.45 -1.75 -6.60
N ALA A 23 -3.21 -0.62 -5.95
CA ALA A 23 -2.18 -0.54 -4.93
C ALA A 23 -2.53 -1.46 -3.75
N PRO A 24 -1.60 -2.29 -3.24
CA PRO A 24 -1.89 -3.15 -2.10
C PRO A 24 -2.16 -2.33 -0.84
N GLU A 25 -3.10 -2.78 -0.02
CA GLU A 25 -3.25 -2.23 1.33
C GLU A 25 -1.97 -2.40 2.14
N ALA A 26 -1.53 -1.30 2.76
CA ALA A 26 -0.32 -1.28 3.55
C ALA A 26 -0.54 -1.94 4.92
N ARG A 27 0.38 -2.83 5.28
CA ARG A 27 0.46 -3.41 6.61
C ARG A 27 1.25 -2.49 7.53
N VAL A 28 0.61 -2.04 8.62
CA VAL A 28 1.26 -1.33 9.71
C VAL A 28 1.66 -2.31 10.83
N ARG A 29 2.86 -2.13 11.37
CA ARG A 29 3.36 -2.84 12.55
C ARG A 29 3.94 -1.82 13.52
N VAL A 30 3.53 -1.88 14.79
CA VAL A 30 3.97 -0.93 15.81
C VAL A 30 4.76 -1.67 16.87
N PHE A 31 5.89 -1.12 17.31
CA PHE A 31 6.81 -1.80 18.21
C PHE A 31 6.96 -1.05 19.53
N TYR A 32 7.11 -1.81 20.62
CA TYR A 32 7.45 -1.29 21.93
C TYR A 32 8.97 -1.37 22.17
N PRO A 33 9.61 -0.35 22.79
CA PRO A 33 9.02 0.89 23.29
C PRO A 33 8.82 1.98 22.24
N LYS A 34 9.36 1.80 21.03
CA LYS A 34 9.28 2.77 19.94
C LYS A 34 9.50 2.12 18.58
N GLY A 35 9.12 2.87 17.55
CA GLY A 35 9.27 2.54 16.16
C GLY A 35 8.04 1.87 15.57
N PHE A 36 7.91 1.99 14.25
CA PHE A 36 6.87 1.32 13.47
C PHE A 36 7.36 1.05 12.05
N GLU A 37 6.71 0.10 11.39
CA GLU A 37 6.93 -0.24 9.99
C GLU A 37 5.60 -0.13 9.23
N VAL A 38 5.65 0.42 8.02
CA VAL A 38 4.55 0.37 7.06
C VAL A 38 5.09 -0.33 5.81
N SER A 39 4.38 -1.35 5.33
CA SER A 39 4.88 -2.16 4.22
C SER A 39 3.80 -2.74 3.32
N ILE A 40 4.13 -2.89 2.05
CA ILE A 40 3.34 -3.65 1.06
C ILE A 40 4.14 -4.89 0.61
N PRO A 41 3.46 -5.96 0.15
CA PRO A 41 4.15 -7.06 -0.52
C PRO A 41 4.86 -6.56 -1.78
N ASP A 42 6.01 -7.15 -2.09
CA ASP A 42 6.66 -6.97 -3.38
C ASP A 42 5.93 -7.77 -4.46
N ALA A 43 5.95 -7.26 -5.70
CA ALA A 43 5.37 -7.90 -6.87
C ALA A 43 6.15 -7.48 -8.12
N GLU A 44 6.22 -8.37 -9.11
CA GLU A 44 6.83 -8.05 -10.39
C GLU A 44 6.15 -6.82 -11.01
N GLY A 45 6.95 -5.86 -11.46
CA GLY A 45 6.48 -4.60 -12.03
C GLY A 45 6.48 -3.42 -11.06
N ILE A 46 6.56 -3.65 -9.74
CA ILE A 46 6.75 -2.56 -8.79
C ILE A 46 8.20 -2.05 -8.86
N SER A 47 8.37 -0.75 -9.04
CA SER A 47 9.69 -0.10 -9.10
C SER A 47 9.91 0.96 -8.02
N LEU A 48 8.86 1.41 -7.34
CA LEU A 48 8.92 2.36 -6.23
C LEU A 48 7.72 2.20 -5.32
N PHE A 49 7.94 2.35 -4.01
CA PHE A 49 6.91 2.54 -2.99
C PHE A 49 7.18 3.84 -2.26
N ALA A 50 6.16 4.66 -2.00
CA ALA A 50 6.27 5.82 -1.14
C ALA A 50 5.22 5.76 -0.02
N PHE A 51 5.62 6.22 1.16
CA PHE A 51 4.77 6.31 2.34
C PHE A 51 4.68 7.76 2.80
N HIS A 52 3.44 8.20 3.01
CA HIS A 52 3.09 9.50 3.56
C HIS A 52 2.19 9.32 4.78
N GLY A 53 2.54 9.89 5.92
CA GLY A 53 1.78 9.65 7.16
C GLY A 53 1.79 10.80 8.16
N LYS A 54 0.74 10.85 8.98
CA LYS A 54 0.55 11.73 10.14
C LYS A 54 -0.01 10.91 11.30
N VAL A 55 0.19 11.37 12.54
CA VAL A 55 -0.37 10.72 13.74
C VAL A 55 -1.39 11.66 14.37
N ASN A 56 -2.59 11.15 14.65
CA ASN A 56 -3.72 11.86 15.25
C ASN A 56 -4.15 13.13 14.48
N GLU A 57 -3.87 13.18 13.19
CA GLU A 57 -4.21 14.28 12.29
C GLU A 57 -4.54 13.69 10.91
N GLU A 58 -5.72 13.99 10.38
CA GLU A 58 -6.15 13.58 9.04
C GLU A 58 -5.39 14.37 7.94
N PHE A 59 -5.49 13.89 6.71
CA PHE A 59 -4.93 14.57 5.54
C PHE A 59 -5.99 15.43 4.85
N ASP A 60 -5.59 16.60 4.35
CA ASP A 60 -6.34 17.34 3.33
C ASP A 60 -5.74 17.01 1.95
N GLY A 61 -6.25 15.94 1.33
CA GLY A 61 -5.75 15.45 0.05
C GLY A 61 -4.35 14.81 0.14
N LEU A 62 -3.47 15.09 -0.83
CA LEU A 62 -2.17 14.42 -1.00
C LEU A 62 -1.01 15.24 -0.43
N GLU A 63 -1.18 15.80 0.77
CA GLU A 63 -0.08 16.47 1.47
C GLU A 63 1.08 15.51 1.74
N ALA A 64 2.28 16.05 1.95
CA ALA A 64 3.44 15.24 2.30
C ALA A 64 3.27 14.52 3.65
N GLY A 65 2.64 15.15 4.64
CA GLY A 65 2.53 14.63 6.01
C GLY A 65 3.83 14.77 6.82
N ARG A 66 3.81 14.21 8.04
CA ARG A 66 4.98 14.19 8.94
C ARG A 66 6.08 13.27 8.43
N TRP A 67 5.70 12.11 7.92
CA TRP A 67 6.59 11.20 7.20
C TRP A 67 6.26 11.28 5.72
N ALA A 68 7.28 11.46 4.88
CA ALA A 68 7.17 11.50 3.43
C ALA A 68 8.46 10.90 2.87
N ARG A 69 8.42 9.63 2.45
CA ARG A 69 9.64 8.91 2.05
C ARG A 69 9.39 7.95 0.90
N ASP A 70 10.28 8.00 -0.07
CA ASP A 70 10.42 7.00 -1.11
C ASP A 70 11.29 5.83 -0.63
N ILE A 71 10.85 4.63 -1.00
CA ILE A 71 11.50 3.36 -0.76
C ILE A 71 11.83 2.80 -2.15
N PRO A 72 13.08 2.92 -2.63
CA PRO A 72 13.43 2.60 -4.01
C PRO A 72 13.73 1.11 -4.24
N LYS A 73 13.67 0.28 -3.18
CA LYS A 73 14.00 -1.14 -3.28
C LYS A 73 13.30 -1.98 -2.22
N ALA A 74 12.65 -3.05 -2.66
CA ALA A 74 12.15 -4.10 -1.77
C ALA A 74 13.29 -4.88 -1.09
N LYS A 75 13.01 -5.36 0.12
CA LYS A 75 13.89 -6.26 0.88
C LYS A 75 13.05 -7.39 1.44
N ARG A 76 13.50 -8.64 1.21
CA ARG A 76 12.83 -9.85 1.73
C ARG A 76 11.34 -9.90 1.33
N GLY A 77 11.05 -9.61 0.06
CA GLY A 77 9.72 -9.70 -0.53
C GLY A 77 8.74 -8.59 -0.10
N ARG A 78 9.23 -7.48 0.46
CA ARG A 78 8.39 -6.34 0.87
C ARG A 78 9.07 -5.01 0.61
N TRP A 79 8.25 -4.00 0.31
CA TRP A 79 8.64 -2.60 0.35
C TRP A 79 8.29 -2.04 1.73
N THR A 80 9.27 -1.51 2.45
CA THR A 80 9.07 -1.17 3.88
C THR A 80 9.63 0.20 4.20
N PHE A 81 8.74 1.10 4.61
CA PHE A 81 9.10 2.27 5.41
C PHE A 81 9.33 1.83 6.87
N ARG A 82 10.36 2.38 7.51
CA ARG A 82 10.66 2.10 8.92
C ARG A 82 11.11 3.36 9.65
N ASP A 83 10.39 3.68 10.71
CA ASP A 83 10.79 4.65 11.73
C ASP A 83 11.22 3.87 12.99
N ARG A 84 12.34 4.24 13.60
CA ARG A 84 12.89 3.57 14.81
C ARG A 84 12.76 4.40 16.08
N GLU A 85 12.30 5.64 15.96
CA GLU A 85 12.38 6.63 17.02
C GLU A 85 11.00 7.04 17.54
N THR A 86 9.98 7.04 16.68
CA THR A 86 8.63 7.47 17.05
C THR A 86 8.01 6.52 18.06
N VAL A 87 7.58 7.07 19.20
CA VAL A 87 6.74 6.36 20.18
C VAL A 87 5.28 6.53 19.74
N LEU A 88 4.59 5.42 19.50
CA LEU A 88 3.15 5.39 19.27
C LEU A 88 2.47 4.72 20.48
N ASN A 89 1.47 5.38 21.03
CA ASN A 89 0.72 4.91 22.18
C ASN A 89 -0.52 4.12 21.74
N LEU A 90 -1.01 3.26 22.63
CA LEU A 90 -2.32 2.64 22.43
C LEU A 90 -3.39 3.73 22.29
N GLY A 91 -4.23 3.63 21.27
CA GLY A 91 -5.25 4.62 20.92
C GLY A 91 -4.82 5.69 19.93
N ASP A 92 -3.51 5.85 19.66
CA ASP A 92 -3.06 6.73 18.57
C ASP A 92 -3.57 6.20 17.22
N THR A 93 -3.92 7.10 16.31
CA THR A 93 -4.30 6.77 14.93
C THR A 93 -3.24 7.27 13.96
N LEU A 94 -2.66 6.36 13.20
CA LEU A 94 -1.80 6.67 12.07
C LEU A 94 -2.69 6.86 10.83
N TYR A 95 -2.81 8.10 10.35
CA TYR A 95 -3.41 8.42 9.07
C TYR A 95 -2.32 8.42 8.00
N PHE A 96 -2.61 7.88 6.82
CA PHE A 96 -1.62 7.76 5.75
C PHE A 96 -2.23 7.57 4.38
N TRP A 97 -1.43 7.86 3.36
CA TRP A 97 -1.64 7.38 2.00
C TRP A 97 -0.32 6.78 1.49
N THR A 98 -0.42 5.86 0.54
CA THR A 98 0.75 5.24 -0.09
C THR A 98 0.71 5.37 -1.58
N TYR A 99 1.89 5.32 -2.21
CA TYR A 99 2.04 5.34 -3.64
C TYR A 99 2.92 4.18 -4.11
N VAL A 100 2.56 3.59 -5.24
CA VAL A 100 3.28 2.51 -5.90
C VAL A 100 3.47 2.87 -7.36
N MET A 101 4.72 2.83 -7.81
CA MET A 101 5.02 2.84 -9.24
C MET A 101 4.99 1.39 -9.74
N TYR A 102 3.97 1.04 -10.52
CA TYR A 102 3.78 -0.28 -11.11
C TYR A 102 3.81 -0.17 -12.64
N ASN A 103 4.78 -0.82 -13.28
CA ASN A 103 5.01 -0.78 -14.73
C ASN A 103 5.01 0.64 -15.32
N GLY A 104 5.57 1.61 -14.58
CA GLY A 104 5.67 3.01 -14.98
C GLY A 104 4.41 3.85 -14.75
N LEU A 105 3.36 3.27 -14.14
CA LEU A 105 2.14 3.97 -13.77
C LEU A 105 2.01 4.06 -12.25
N GLY A 106 1.48 5.18 -11.78
CA GLY A 106 1.29 5.45 -10.35
C GLY A 106 -0.06 4.98 -9.84
N TYR A 107 -0.05 4.25 -8.73
CA TYR A 107 -1.25 3.78 -8.02
C TYR A 107 -1.13 4.16 -6.55
N ARG A 108 -2.27 4.33 -5.87
CA ARG A 108 -2.29 4.73 -4.46
C ARG A 108 -3.25 3.90 -3.64
N GLN A 109 -2.91 3.77 -2.37
CA GLN A 109 -3.90 3.58 -1.32
C GLN A 109 -4.15 4.95 -0.69
N ASP A 110 -5.34 5.49 -0.90
CA ASP A 110 -5.80 6.73 -0.27
C ASP A 110 -6.56 6.39 1.05
N ASP A 111 -6.77 7.39 1.91
CA ASP A 111 -7.58 7.29 3.15
C ASP A 111 -7.19 6.16 4.13
N GLY A 112 -5.91 5.80 4.19
CA GLY A 112 -5.40 4.82 5.13
C GLY A 112 -5.49 5.31 6.57
N ALA A 113 -6.07 4.50 7.46
CA ALA A 113 -6.13 4.78 8.89
C ALA A 113 -5.84 3.51 9.70
N PHE A 114 -4.94 3.61 10.68
CA PHE A 114 -4.59 2.51 11.57
C PHE A 114 -4.58 2.96 13.03
N VAL A 115 -5.50 2.40 13.83
CA VAL A 115 -5.53 2.62 15.29
C VAL A 115 -4.58 1.64 15.98
N VAL A 116 -3.66 2.18 16.78
CA VAL A 116 -2.71 1.37 17.55
C VAL A 116 -3.42 0.71 18.71
N SER A 117 -3.67 -0.60 18.59
CA SER A 117 -4.33 -1.41 19.62
C SER A 117 -3.42 -2.43 20.29
N VAL A 118 -2.25 -2.71 19.69
CA VAL A 118 -1.29 -3.70 20.20
C VAL A 118 0.10 -3.44 19.62
N TYR A 119 1.14 -3.88 20.35
CA TYR A 119 2.53 -3.90 19.89
C TYR A 119 2.90 -5.26 19.31
N ASP A 120 3.48 -5.26 18.12
CA ASP A 120 3.83 -6.47 17.36
C ASP A 120 4.82 -7.38 18.09
N ASN A 121 5.77 -6.81 18.83
CA ASN A 121 6.77 -7.57 19.59
C ASN A 121 6.31 -7.99 20.99
N GLN A 122 5.04 -7.72 21.34
CA GLN A 122 4.40 -8.18 22.57
C GLN A 122 3.20 -9.11 22.29
N ARG A 123 2.97 -9.49 21.03
CA ARG A 123 2.02 -10.56 20.70
C ARG A 123 2.60 -11.90 21.18
N ASN A 124 1.94 -12.50 22.17
CA ASN A 124 2.14 -13.89 22.56
C ASN A 124 1.70 -14.84 21.44
#